data_AF-A0A2I1R3S1-F1
#
_entry.id   AF-A0A2I1R3S1-F1
#
_cell.length_a   1.000
_cell.length_b   1.000
_cell.length_c   1.000
_cell.angle_alpha   90.00
_cell.angle_beta   90.00
_cell.angle_gamma   90.00
#
_symmetry.space_group_name_H-M   'P 1'
#
loop_
_entity.id
_entity.type
_entity.pdbx_description
1 polymer ?
#
loop_
_entity_poly.entity_id
_entity_poly.type
_entity_poly.pdbx_seq_one_letter_code
_entity_poly.pdbx_strand_id
1 'polypeptide(L)'
;MQFGGGGADASGIEPEDEMPLPAALSDTELSAGELVDVITHCASITSAASYRLLTAASLLHEERELDYHLRRTELRDGQASSEDELHRRAADAAAGIDPYAEFGPDGFDQATTELGAALMIPAAQARDLIRTGDVLRYRLMLTGNTLACGRIDQRRFTIAMKRTDYVSD
;
A
#
# COMPACT_ATOMS: atom_id res chain seq x y z
N MET A 1 -36.03 -51.97 51.99
CA MET A 1 -34.72 -51.35 52.22
C MET A 1 -33.74 -51.98 51.25
N GLN A 2 -32.97 -51.13 50.58
CA GLN A 2 -32.24 -51.38 49.35
C GLN A 2 -30.86 -52.02 49.62
N PHE A 3 -30.50 -53.02 48.82
CA PHE A 3 -29.17 -53.59 48.72
C PHE A 3 -28.57 -53.23 47.35
N GLY A 4 -27.26 -53.04 47.31
CA GLY A 4 -26.45 -53.24 46.11
C GLY A 4 -25.88 -51.96 45.52
N GLY A 5 -24.61 -51.69 45.83
CA GLY A 5 -23.81 -50.70 45.13
C GLY A 5 -23.04 -51.28 43.95
N GLY A 6 -22.44 -50.38 43.17
CA GLY A 6 -21.30 -50.66 42.31
C GLY A 6 -21.49 -50.21 40.87
N GLY A 7 -20.65 -49.26 40.43
CA GLY A 7 -20.36 -49.07 39.01
C GLY A 7 -20.33 -47.61 38.60
N ALA A 8 -19.12 -47.12 38.34
CA ALA A 8 -18.79 -45.76 37.94
C ALA A 8 -19.26 -45.40 36.52
N ASP A 9 -19.57 -44.13 36.33
CA ASP A 9 -19.42 -43.36 35.09
C ASP A 9 -19.70 -41.90 35.45
N ALA A 10 -19.14 -40.86 34.86
CA ALA A 10 -17.95 -40.66 34.07
C ALA A 10 -17.77 -39.14 34.18
N SER A 11 -16.54 -38.70 34.43
CA SER A 11 -16.06 -37.33 34.36
C SER A 11 -16.94 -36.37 33.54
N GLY A 12 -17.52 -35.38 34.23
CA GLY A 12 -17.98 -34.15 33.59
C GLY A 12 -16.75 -33.43 33.03
N ILE A 13 -16.48 -33.65 31.75
CA ILE A 13 -15.63 -32.79 30.94
C ILE A 13 -16.62 -31.94 30.15
N GLU A 14 -16.72 -30.67 30.51
CA GLU A 14 -17.40 -29.70 29.65
C GLU A 14 -16.72 -29.72 28.28
N PRO A 15 -17.48 -29.62 27.15
CA PRO A 15 -16.85 -29.58 25.84
C PRO A 15 -15.90 -28.39 25.83
N GLU A 16 -14.61 -28.70 25.71
CA GLU A 16 -13.55 -27.71 25.55
C GLU A 16 -13.92 -26.82 24.36
N ASP A 17 -13.85 -25.51 24.57
CA ASP A 17 -13.94 -24.48 23.54
C ASP A 17 -13.15 -24.97 22.32
N GLU A 18 -13.85 -25.31 21.23
CA GLU A 18 -13.24 -25.63 19.95
C GLU A 18 -12.44 -24.40 19.53
N MET A 19 -11.13 -24.42 19.80
CA MET A 19 -10.22 -23.46 19.20
C MET A 19 -10.47 -23.52 17.69
N PRO A 20 -10.88 -22.43 17.04
CA PRO A 20 -11.12 -22.46 15.62
C PRO A 20 -9.80 -22.83 14.97
N LEU A 21 -9.78 -24.02 14.36
CA LEU A 21 -8.62 -24.51 13.64
C LEU A 21 -8.19 -23.44 12.61
N PRO A 22 -6.88 -23.29 12.32
CA PRO A 22 -6.46 -22.48 11.19
C PRO A 22 -7.23 -22.92 9.94
N ALA A 23 -7.74 -21.98 9.13
CA ALA A 23 -8.52 -22.25 7.92
C ALA A 23 -7.91 -23.29 6.96
N ALA A 24 -6.61 -23.59 7.13
CA ALA A 24 -5.87 -24.65 6.45
C ALA A 24 -6.43 -26.08 6.61
N LEU A 25 -7.41 -26.32 7.50
CA LEU A 25 -7.97 -27.66 7.73
C LEU A 25 -9.40 -27.86 7.20
N SER A 26 -10.04 -26.90 6.51
CA SER A 26 -11.40 -27.07 5.98
C SER A 26 -11.53 -27.22 4.47
N ASP A 27 -10.52 -26.83 3.68
CA ASP A 27 -10.66 -26.80 2.21
C ASP A 27 -10.70 -28.20 1.58
N THR A 28 -10.22 -29.24 2.27
CA THR A 28 -10.19 -30.62 1.76
C THR A 28 -11.56 -31.29 1.69
N GLU A 29 -12.54 -30.75 2.42
CA GLU A 29 -13.92 -31.27 2.46
C GLU A 29 -14.86 -30.53 1.52
N LEU A 30 -14.37 -29.45 0.89
CA LEU A 30 -15.15 -28.63 -0.02
C LEU A 30 -15.36 -29.33 -1.37
N SER A 31 -16.56 -29.18 -1.90
CA SER A 31 -16.86 -29.51 -3.29
C SER A 31 -16.09 -28.58 -4.25
N ALA A 32 -15.98 -28.99 -5.52
CA ALA A 32 -15.34 -28.16 -6.53
C ALA A 32 -15.98 -26.76 -6.68
N GLY A 33 -17.29 -26.64 -6.45
CA GLY A 33 -17.99 -25.34 -6.49
C GLY A 33 -17.58 -24.44 -5.32
N GLU A 34 -17.56 -24.98 -4.11
CA GLU A 34 -17.13 -24.26 -2.91
C GLU A 34 -15.66 -23.85 -3.00
N LEU A 35 -14.80 -24.68 -3.59
CA LEU A 35 -13.41 -24.33 -3.87
C LEU A 35 -13.29 -23.14 -4.84
N VAL A 36 -14.15 -23.06 -5.87
CA VAL A 36 -14.19 -21.91 -6.78
C VAL A 36 -14.64 -20.64 -6.05
N ASP A 37 -15.58 -20.75 -5.10
CA ASP A 37 -16.02 -19.62 -4.29
C ASP A 37 -14.90 -19.13 -3.36
N VAL A 38 -14.16 -20.03 -2.72
CA VAL A 38 -12.97 -19.70 -1.92
C VAL A 38 -11.93 -18.96 -2.78
N ILE A 39 -11.58 -19.50 -3.95
CA ILE A 39 -10.62 -18.87 -4.88
C ILE A 39 -11.07 -17.46 -5.26
N THR A 40 -12.35 -17.31 -5.61
CA THR A 40 -12.92 -16.02 -6.03
C THR A 40 -12.93 -15.00 -4.89
N HIS A 41 -13.24 -15.46 -3.67
CA HIS A 41 -13.17 -14.64 -2.47
C HIS A 41 -11.74 -14.17 -2.20
N CYS A 42 -10.76 -15.08 -2.20
CA CYS A 42 -9.35 -14.74 -2.02
C CYS A 42 -8.87 -13.73 -3.07
N ALA A 43 -9.20 -13.93 -4.34
CA ALA A 43 -8.84 -12.99 -5.41
C ALA A 43 -9.43 -11.58 -5.20
N SER A 44 -10.66 -11.49 -4.69
CA SER A 44 -11.30 -10.22 -4.33
C SER A 44 -10.57 -9.54 -3.16
N ILE A 45 -10.24 -10.29 -2.11
CA ILE A 45 -9.47 -9.78 -0.96
C ILE A 45 -8.09 -9.29 -1.39
N THR A 46 -7.37 -10.03 -2.24
CA THR A 46 -6.07 -9.60 -2.78
C THR A 46 -6.19 -8.31 -3.58
N SER A 47 -7.25 -8.16 -4.37
CA SER A 47 -7.50 -6.94 -5.15
C SER A 47 -7.78 -5.73 -4.26
N ALA A 48 -8.62 -5.89 -3.24
CA ALA A 48 -8.88 -4.86 -2.24
C ALA A 48 -7.62 -4.48 -1.43
N ALA A 49 -6.79 -5.47 -1.08
CA ALA A 49 -5.50 -5.25 -0.45
C ALA A 49 -4.53 -4.47 -1.36
N SER A 50 -4.50 -4.80 -2.66
CA SER A 50 -3.70 -4.09 -3.67
C SER A 50 -4.12 -2.62 -3.79
N TYR A 51 -5.43 -2.34 -3.81
CA TYR A 51 -5.94 -0.96 -3.77
C TYR A 51 -5.43 -0.19 -2.55
N ARG A 52 -5.51 -0.79 -1.35
CA ARG A 52 -5.05 -0.17 -0.10
C ARG A 52 -3.54 0.08 -0.12
N LEU A 53 -2.77 -0.89 -0.61
CA LEU A 53 -1.32 -0.77 -0.74
C LEU A 53 -0.93 0.41 -1.64
N LEU A 54 -1.54 0.49 -2.83
CA LEU A 54 -1.28 1.58 -3.77
C LEU A 54 -1.71 2.94 -3.22
N THR A 55 -2.86 3.00 -2.54
CA THR A 55 -3.33 4.23 -1.88
C THR A 55 -2.35 4.68 -0.79
N ALA A 56 -1.89 3.75 0.05
CA ALA A 56 -0.94 4.04 1.12
C ALA A 56 0.44 4.47 0.59
N ALA A 57 0.93 3.85 -0.48
CA ALA A 57 2.19 4.24 -1.12
C ALA A 57 2.14 5.69 -1.63
N SER A 58 1.02 6.09 -2.25
CA SER A 58 0.81 7.46 -2.70
C SER A 58 0.68 8.45 -1.52
N LEU A 59 -0.04 8.09 -0.47
CA LEU A 59 -0.15 8.93 0.74
C LEU A 59 1.19 9.11 1.46
N LEU A 60 2.03 8.07 1.51
CA LEU A 60 3.38 8.15 2.06
C LEU A 60 4.22 9.16 1.27
N HIS A 61 4.13 9.14 -0.06
CA HIS A 61 4.81 10.10 -0.90
C HIS A 61 4.35 11.54 -0.63
N GLU A 62 3.03 11.78 -0.53
CA GLU A 62 2.50 13.11 -0.17
C GLU A 62 3.00 13.61 1.18
N GLU A 63 2.99 12.75 2.20
CA GLU A 63 3.47 13.11 3.54
C GLU A 63 4.96 13.48 3.51
N ARG A 64 5.78 12.69 2.80
CA ARG A 64 7.22 12.96 2.69
C ARG A 64 7.54 14.18 1.86
N GLU A 65 6.73 14.51 0.85
CA GLU A 65 6.87 15.78 0.12
C GLU A 65 6.49 16.97 0.99
N LEU A 66 5.44 16.84 1.82
CA LEU A 66 5.11 17.87 2.80
C LEU A 66 6.27 18.10 3.79
N ASP A 67 6.82 17.04 4.37
CA ASP A 67 7.97 17.09 5.28
C ASP A 67 9.20 17.73 4.61
N TYR A 68 9.45 17.39 3.35
CA TYR A 68 10.53 17.99 2.56
C TYR A 68 10.32 19.50 2.37
N HIS A 69 9.13 19.92 1.97
CA HIS A 69 8.81 21.33 1.80
C HIS A 69 8.88 22.12 3.12
N LEU A 70 8.41 21.56 4.23
CA LEU A 70 8.51 22.20 5.55
C LEU A 70 9.97 22.43 5.94
N ARG A 71 10.83 21.41 5.84
CA ARG A 71 12.27 21.57 6.10
C ARG A 71 12.93 22.60 5.20
N ARG A 72 12.55 22.66 3.92
CA ARG A 72 13.05 23.71 3.01
C ARG A 72 12.66 25.10 3.47
N THR A 73 11.44 25.28 3.98
CA THR A 73 10.98 26.58 4.47
C THR A 73 11.68 27.03 5.76
N GLU A 74 12.16 26.10 6.59
CA GLU A 74 12.99 26.41 7.76
C GLU A 74 14.36 26.98 7.38
N LEU A 75 14.91 26.51 6.25
CA LEU A 75 16.21 26.96 5.73
C LEU A 75 16.08 28.20 4.84
N ARG A 76 14.97 28.33 4.10
CA ARG A 76 14.67 29.46 3.24
C ARG A 76 13.18 29.80 3.24
N ASP A 77 12.86 31.03 3.60
CA ASP A 77 11.52 31.62 3.52
C ASP A 77 11.06 31.99 2.08
N GLY A 78 11.92 31.74 1.09
CA GLY A 78 11.67 32.05 -0.32
C GLY A 78 11.76 33.55 -0.67
N GLN A 79 12.01 34.43 0.29
CA GLN A 79 12.15 35.86 0.05
C GLN A 79 13.57 36.20 -0.39
N ALA A 80 13.69 37.07 -1.40
CA ALA A 80 14.97 37.68 -1.77
C ALA A 80 15.06 39.05 -1.11
N SER A 81 16.16 39.34 -0.43
CA SER A 81 16.38 40.62 0.24
C SER A 81 16.74 41.74 -0.76
N SER A 82 17.02 41.39 -2.02
CA SER A 82 17.37 42.33 -3.10
C SER A 82 17.10 41.74 -4.48
N GLU A 83 17.04 42.60 -5.49
CA GLU A 83 16.93 42.22 -6.91
C GLU A 83 18.13 41.39 -7.38
N ASP A 84 19.36 41.75 -6.96
CA ASP A 84 20.57 41.00 -7.28
C ASP A 84 20.53 39.57 -6.71
N GLU A 85 19.99 39.42 -5.50
CA GLU A 85 19.78 38.10 -4.91
C GLU A 85 18.74 37.28 -5.66
N LEU A 86 17.65 37.92 -6.10
CA LEU A 86 16.63 37.26 -6.92
C LEU A 86 17.21 36.78 -8.25
N HIS A 87 17.98 37.63 -8.95
CA HIS A 87 18.62 37.29 -10.22
C HIS A 87 19.61 36.13 -10.09
N ARG A 88 20.43 36.14 -9.03
CA ARG A 88 21.34 35.04 -8.74
C ARG A 88 20.59 33.73 -8.50
N ARG A 89 19.54 33.75 -7.68
CA ARG A 89 18.70 32.56 -7.41
C ARG A 89 18.02 32.02 -8.68
N ALA A 90 17.54 32.91 -9.55
CA ALA A 90 16.95 32.53 -10.82
C ALA A 90 17.99 31.90 -11.76
N ALA A 91 19.21 32.44 -11.78
CA ALA A 91 20.32 31.87 -12.54
C ALA A 91 20.73 30.49 -12.01
N ASP A 92 20.81 30.32 -10.69
CA ASP A 92 21.10 29.03 -10.05
C ASP A 92 20.04 27.97 -10.39
N ALA A 93 18.76 28.34 -10.33
CA ALA A 93 17.66 27.46 -10.73
C ALA A 93 17.70 27.12 -12.23
N ALA A 94 17.99 28.09 -13.09
CA ALA A 94 18.11 27.88 -14.53
C ALA A 94 19.33 27.02 -14.91
N ALA A 95 20.41 27.11 -14.12
CA ALA A 95 21.59 26.27 -14.26
C ALA A 95 21.38 24.83 -13.74
N GLY A 96 20.22 24.55 -13.13
CA GLY A 96 19.89 23.24 -12.59
C GLY A 96 20.80 22.86 -11.43
N ILE A 97 21.21 23.83 -10.59
CA ILE A 97 21.98 23.52 -9.38
C ILE A 97 21.17 22.52 -8.54
N ASP A 98 21.82 21.41 -8.21
CA ASP A 98 21.19 20.27 -7.55
C ASP A 98 20.65 20.66 -6.16
N PRO A 99 19.32 20.67 -5.96
CA PRO A 99 18.71 20.95 -4.67
C PRO A 99 19.10 19.93 -3.59
N TYR A 100 19.52 18.72 -3.98
CA TYR A 100 19.92 17.67 -3.04
C TYR A 100 21.11 18.10 -2.17
N ALA A 101 22.03 18.89 -2.72
CA ALA A 101 23.21 19.34 -1.98
C ALA A 101 22.87 20.30 -0.83
N GLU A 102 21.81 21.11 -0.98
CA GLU A 102 21.38 22.08 0.04
C GLU A 102 20.31 21.48 0.97
N PHE A 103 19.41 20.64 0.44
CA PHE A 103 18.20 20.21 1.16
C PHE A 103 18.09 18.70 1.42
N GLY A 104 19.01 17.90 0.90
CA GLY A 104 18.94 16.44 0.97
C GLY A 104 17.88 15.84 0.03
N PRO A 105 17.54 14.55 0.20
CA PRO A 105 16.58 13.86 -0.67
C PRO A 105 15.19 14.49 -0.61
N ASP A 106 14.49 14.52 -1.74
CA ASP A 106 13.09 14.94 -1.81
C ASP A 106 12.15 13.92 -1.15
N GLY A 107 10.86 14.25 -1.11
CA GLY A 107 9.85 13.38 -0.51
C GLY A 107 9.67 12.07 -1.28
N PHE A 108 9.76 12.11 -2.61
CA PHE A 108 9.66 10.92 -3.46
C PHE A 108 10.78 9.91 -3.21
N ASP A 109 12.04 10.36 -3.11
CA ASP A 109 13.18 9.50 -2.82
C ASP A 109 13.16 8.95 -1.38
N GLN A 110 12.69 9.74 -0.42
CA GLN A 110 12.45 9.29 0.95
C GLN A 110 11.36 8.21 1.00
N ALA A 111 10.19 8.46 0.41
CA ALA A 111 9.10 7.51 0.34
C ALA A 111 9.49 6.22 -0.40
N THR A 112 10.26 6.34 -1.49
CA THR A 112 10.80 5.19 -2.23
C THR A 112 11.69 4.33 -1.34
N THR A 113 12.57 4.96 -0.57
CA THR A 113 13.51 4.27 0.32
C THR A 113 12.77 3.57 1.46
N GLU A 114 11.85 4.27 2.12
CA GLU A 114 11.06 3.74 3.24
C GLU A 114 10.15 2.59 2.80
N LEU A 115 9.43 2.76 1.68
CA LEU A 115 8.56 1.72 1.14
C LEU A 115 9.35 0.50 0.66
N GLY A 116 10.47 0.73 -0.03
CA GLY A 116 11.37 -0.33 -0.49
C GLY A 116 11.92 -1.16 0.68
N ALA A 117 12.36 -0.49 1.74
CA ALA A 117 12.83 -1.15 2.96
C ALA A 117 11.71 -1.92 3.67
N ALA A 118 10.52 -1.32 3.83
CA ALA A 118 9.39 -1.94 4.52
C ALA A 118 8.86 -3.19 3.81
N LEU A 119 8.84 -3.20 2.48
CA LEU A 119 8.35 -4.32 1.67
C LEU A 119 9.47 -5.27 1.21
N MET A 120 10.73 -4.96 1.53
CA MET A 120 11.92 -5.68 1.05
C MET A 120 11.96 -5.79 -0.49
N ILE A 121 11.62 -4.71 -1.19
CA ILE A 121 11.61 -4.63 -2.66
C ILE A 121 12.66 -3.64 -3.18
N PRO A 122 13.14 -3.81 -4.42
CA PRO A 122 14.03 -2.84 -5.04
C PRO A 122 13.38 -1.46 -5.18
N ALA A 123 14.20 -0.39 -5.13
CA ALA A 123 13.74 0.99 -5.29
C ALA A 123 12.92 1.21 -6.57
N ALA A 124 13.27 0.54 -7.68
CA ALA A 124 12.49 0.62 -8.93
C ALA A 124 11.03 0.16 -8.73
N GLN A 125 10.81 -0.95 -7.99
CA GLN A 125 9.47 -1.45 -7.72
C GLN A 125 8.71 -0.54 -6.75
N ALA A 126 9.39 0.02 -5.74
CA ALA A 126 8.78 0.98 -4.83
C ALA A 126 8.31 2.25 -5.57
N ARG A 127 9.14 2.80 -6.49
CA ARG A 127 8.77 3.93 -7.36
C ARG A 127 7.54 3.62 -8.19
N ASP A 128 7.49 2.42 -8.78
CA ASP A 128 6.35 1.99 -9.59
C ASP A 128 5.07 1.90 -8.74
N LEU A 129 5.14 1.39 -7.50
CA LEU A 129 3.99 1.34 -6.59
C LEU A 129 3.49 2.75 -6.24
N ILE A 130 4.39 3.67 -5.91
CA ILE A 130 4.03 5.07 -5.59
C ILE A 130 3.36 5.73 -6.80
N ARG A 131 4.00 5.68 -7.97
CA ARG A 131 3.45 6.28 -9.21
C ARG A 131 2.11 5.66 -9.61
N THR A 132 1.97 4.34 -9.48
CA THR A 132 0.71 3.65 -9.74
C THR A 132 -0.36 4.09 -8.75
N GLY A 133 0.00 4.29 -7.48
CA GLY A 133 -0.86 4.86 -6.44
C GLY A 133 -1.33 6.27 -6.77
N ASP A 134 -0.43 7.14 -7.24
CA ASP A 134 -0.76 8.51 -7.63
C ASP A 134 -1.75 8.51 -8.81
N VAL A 135 -1.53 7.68 -9.82
CA VAL A 135 -2.48 7.52 -10.94
C VAL A 135 -3.82 7.01 -10.44
N LEU A 136 -3.83 6.01 -9.55
CA LEU A 136 -5.04 5.45 -8.96
C LEU A 136 -5.86 6.52 -8.23
N ARG A 137 -5.22 7.39 -7.44
CA ARG A 137 -5.88 8.40 -6.63
C ARG A 137 -6.29 9.65 -7.39
N TYR A 138 -5.52 10.07 -8.39
CA TYR A 138 -5.71 11.38 -9.02
C TYR A 138 -6.24 11.33 -10.45
N ARG A 139 -6.08 10.20 -11.16
CA ARG A 139 -6.40 10.13 -12.59
C ARG A 139 -7.42 9.05 -12.93
N LEU A 140 -7.32 7.89 -12.29
CA LEU A 140 -8.14 6.72 -12.59
C LEU A 140 -8.99 6.27 -11.39
N MET A 141 -9.53 7.22 -10.62
CA MET A 141 -10.29 6.94 -9.39
C MET A 141 -11.43 5.92 -9.60
N LEU A 142 -12.19 6.04 -10.69
CA LEU A 142 -13.28 5.10 -10.99
C LEU A 142 -12.76 3.69 -11.27
N THR A 143 -11.66 3.56 -12.01
CA THR A 143 -11.00 2.27 -12.24
C THR A 143 -10.37 1.74 -10.94
N GLY A 144 -9.79 2.61 -10.11
CA GLY A 144 -9.31 2.29 -8.77
C GLY A 144 -10.41 1.72 -7.87
N ASN A 145 -11.62 2.27 -7.92
CA ASN A 145 -12.77 1.72 -7.20
C ASN A 145 -13.14 0.31 -7.68
N THR A 146 -13.00 0.00 -8.97
CA THR A 146 -13.23 -1.37 -9.45
C THR A 146 -12.19 -2.37 -8.90
N LEU A 147 -10.95 -1.91 -8.66
CA LEU A 147 -9.91 -2.69 -7.98
C LEU A 147 -10.26 -2.85 -6.49
N ALA A 148 -10.68 -1.77 -5.82
CA ALA A 148 -11.08 -1.78 -4.41
C ALA A 148 -12.22 -2.78 -4.14
N CYS A 149 -13.18 -2.91 -5.07
CA CYS A 149 -14.29 -3.84 -4.98
C CYS A 149 -13.95 -5.26 -5.47
N GLY A 150 -12.71 -5.55 -5.83
CA GLY A 150 -12.30 -6.86 -6.36
C GLY A 150 -12.89 -7.25 -7.72
N ARG A 151 -13.46 -6.29 -8.45
CA ARG A 151 -14.02 -6.53 -9.80
C ARG A 151 -12.93 -6.67 -10.86
N ILE A 152 -11.79 -6.02 -10.63
CA ILE A 152 -10.56 -6.20 -11.40
C ILE A 152 -9.41 -6.48 -10.45
N ASP A 153 -8.40 -7.19 -10.94
CA ASP A 153 -7.13 -7.36 -10.25
C ASP A 153 -6.15 -6.20 -10.57
N GLN A 154 -5.03 -6.15 -9.85
CA GLN A 154 -4.01 -5.11 -10.05
C GLN A 154 -3.44 -5.13 -11.47
N ARG A 155 -3.29 -6.31 -12.10
CA ARG A 155 -2.77 -6.41 -13.47
C ARG A 155 -3.69 -5.72 -14.47
N ARG A 156 -5.00 -5.94 -14.36
CA ARG A 156 -6.02 -5.28 -15.19
C ARG A 156 -6.05 -3.78 -14.95
N PHE A 157 -5.88 -3.33 -13.70
CA PHE A 157 -5.70 -1.92 -13.39
C PHE A 157 -4.46 -1.34 -14.10
N THR A 158 -3.30 -1.99 -14.00
CA THR A 158 -2.06 -1.57 -14.69
C THR A 158 -2.24 -1.51 -16.21
N ILE A 159 -2.98 -2.45 -16.82
CA ILE A 159 -3.28 -2.41 -18.25
C ILE A 159 -4.11 -1.17 -18.60
N ALA A 160 -5.14 -0.85 -17.81
CA ALA A 160 -5.95 0.35 -18.03
C ALA A 160 -5.12 1.63 -17.88
N MET A 161 -4.23 1.68 -16.89
CA MET A 161 -3.27 2.78 -16.69
C MET A 161 -2.33 2.96 -17.89
N LYS A 162 -1.73 1.88 -18.40
CA LYS A 162 -0.80 1.97 -19.54
C LYS A 162 -1.48 2.39 -20.84
N ARG A 163 -2.79 2.16 -20.99
CA ARG A 163 -3.56 2.55 -22.19
C ARG A 163 -4.02 3.99 -22.21
N THR A 164 -3.82 4.74 -21.13
CA THR A 164 -4.34 6.10 -21.00
C THR A 164 -3.28 7.19 -21.25
N ASP A 165 -2.22 6.87 -22.01
CA ASP A 165 -1.07 7.75 -22.33
C ASP A 165 -0.32 8.33 -21.09
N TYR A 166 -0.56 7.79 -19.90
CA TYR A 166 -0.03 8.33 -18.64
C TYR A 166 1.35 7.81 -18.23
N VAL A 167 2.03 7.03 -19.08
CA VAL A 167 3.39 6.53 -18.82
C VAL A 167 4.25 6.89 -20.03
N SER A 168 5.02 7.96 -19.94
CA SER A 168 6.19 8.13 -20.80
C SER A 168 7.22 7.08 -20.41
N ASP A 169 7.68 6.29 -21.39
CA ASP A 169 8.70 5.24 -21.25
C ASP A 169 9.99 5.75 -20.58
#